data_AF-A0A8T4QEB5-F1
#
_entry.id   AF-A0A8T4QEB5-F1
#
_cell.length_a   1.000
_cell.length_b   1.000
_cell.length_c   1.000
_cell.angle_alpha   90.00
_cell.angle_beta   90.00
_cell.angle_gamma   90.00
#
_symmetry.space_group_name_H-M   'P 1'
#
loop_
_entity.id
_entity.type
_entity.pdbx_description
1 polymer ?
#
loop_
_entity_poly.entity_id
_entity_poly.type
_entity_poly.pdbx_seq_one_letter_code
_entity_poly.pdbx_strand_id
1 'polypeptide(L)' 'MLDLECRNCGFKFRKEKISPRCPYCSTEGKVGLLKTAQDLLDETLGETSVMDEERKRRNV' A
#
# COMPACT_ATOMS: atom_id res chain seq x y z
N MET A 1 12.88 4.31 -6.09
CA MET A 1 13.12 2.87 -5.81
C MET A 1 11.87 2.30 -5.20
N LEU A 2 11.44 1.10 -5.61
CA LEU A 2 10.23 0.46 -5.09
C LEU A 2 10.60 -0.56 -4.02
N ASP A 3 9.89 -0.54 -2.89
CA ASP A 3 9.96 -1.60 -1.88
C ASP A 3 9.06 -2.77 -2.32
N LEU A 4 9.66 -3.95 -2.46
CA LEU A 4 8.99 -5.16 -2.90
C LEU A 4 9.06 -6.23 -1.82
N GLU A 5 8.02 -7.07 -1.77
CA GLU A 5 7.92 -8.22 -0.88
C GLU A 5 7.53 -9.46 -1.67
N CYS A 6 8.21 -10.57 -1.42
CA CYS A 6 7.76 -11.86 -1.90
C CYS A 6 6.69 -12.44 -0.95
N ARG A 7 5.46 -12.60 -1.44
CA ARG A 7 4.35 -13.24 -0.71
C ARG A 7 4.53 -14.75 -0.49
N ASN A 8 5.58 -15.37 -1.07
CA ASN A 8 5.87 -16.79 -0.86
C ASN A 8 6.77 -17.03 0.35
N CYS A 9 7.85 -16.24 0.50
CA CYS A 9 8.86 -16.42 1.55
C CYS A 9 8.97 -15.24 2.53
N GLY A 10 8.26 -14.13 2.29
CA GLY A 10 8.33 -12.92 3.09
C GLY A 10 9.61 -12.10 2.90
N PHE A 11 10.46 -12.44 1.93
CA PHE A 11 11.70 -11.71 1.69
C PHE A 11 11.43 -10.31 1.11
N LYS A 12 11.97 -9.28 1.76
CA LYS A 12 11.81 -7.86 1.41
C LYS A 12 13.05 -7.34 0.70
N PHE A 13 12.87 -6.66 -0.43
CA PHE A 13 13.97 -6.15 -1.23
C PHE A 13 13.56 -4.90 -2.03
N ARG A 14 14.54 -4.05 -2.35
CA ARG A 14 14.33 -2.82 -3.14
C ARG A 14 14.82 -2.99 -4.56
N LYS A 15 14.00 -2.66 -5.56
CA LYS A 15 14.39 -2.63 -6.98
C LYS A 15 13.73 -1.45 -7.70
N GLU A 16 14.27 -1.08 -8.85
CA GLU A 16 13.69 -0.06 -9.73
C GLU A 16 12.48 -0.57 -10.52
N LYS A 17 12.43 -1.88 -10.79
CA LYS A 17 11.34 -2.54 -11.54
C LYS A 17 10.82 -3.75 -10.78
N ILE A 18 9.52 -4.00 -10.90
CA ILE A 18 8.88 -5.23 -10.44
C ILE A 18 9.46 -6.40 -11.24
N SER A 19 10.17 -7.28 -10.55
CA SER A 19 10.62 -8.55 -11.13
C SER A 19 9.62 -9.63 -10.76
N PRO A 20 9.17 -10.47 -11.72
CA PRO A 20 8.21 -11.53 -11.44
C PRO A 20 8.80 -12.61 -10.52
N ARG A 21 10.13 -12.68 -10.39
CA ARG A 21 10.84 -13.76 -9.71
C ARG A 21 11.50 -13.28 -8.42
N CYS A 22 11.25 -14.00 -7.33
CA CYS A 22 11.91 -13.74 -6.06
C CYS A 22 13.39 -14.16 -6.11
N PRO A 23 14.35 -13.29 -5.73
CA PRO A 23 15.77 -13.66 -5.71
C PRO A 23 16.13 -14.68 -4.61
N TYR A 24 15.26 -14.87 -3.62
CA TYR A 24 15.53 -15.73 -2.47
C TYR A 24 14.96 -17.14 -2.65
N CYS A 25 13.67 -17.26 -2.98
CA CYS A 25 12.98 -18.56 -3.11
C CYS A 25 12.74 -18.96 -4.58
N SER A 26 13.24 -18.18 -5.54
CA SER A 26 13.08 -18.38 -6.99
C SER A 26 11.64 -18.52 -7.49
N THR A 27 10.64 -18.20 -6.65
CA THR A 27 9.22 -18.33 -6.98
C THR A 27 8.78 -17.19 -7.88
N GLU A 28 7.96 -17.51 -8.89
CA GLU A 28 7.43 -16.56 -9.87
C GLU A 28 5.99 -16.14 -9.54
N GLY A 29 5.63 -14.91 -9.92
CA GLY A 29 4.27 -14.36 -9.82
C GLY A 29 3.82 -13.99 -8.40
N LYS A 30 4.67 -14.15 -7.38
CA LYS A 30 4.36 -13.85 -5.97
C LYS A 30 5.09 -12.63 -5.41
N VAL A 31 5.69 -11.79 -6.26
CA VAL A 31 6.34 -10.54 -5.85
C VAL A 31 5.35 -9.39 -5.97
N GLY A 32 5.08 -8.70 -4.87
CA GLY A 32 4.21 -7.52 -4.83
C GLY A 32 4.92 -6.30 -4.25
N LEU A 33 4.30 -5.13 -4.42
CA LEU A 33 4.72 -3.92 -3.71
C LEU A 33 4.49 -4.09 -2.21
N LEU A 34 5.46 -3.66 -1.42
CA LEU A 34 5.32 -3.56 0.02
C LEU A 34 4.41 -2.35 0.31
N LYS A 35 3.13 -2.61 0.58
CA LYS A 35 2.23 -1.57 1.07
C LYS A 35 2.72 -1.12 2.44
N THR A 36 3.04 0.16 2.57
CA THR A 36 3.37 0.73 3.88
C THR A 36 2.08 0.97 4.66
N ALA A 37 2.17 1.12 5.98
CA ALA A 37 1.01 1.49 6.80
C ALA A 37 0.36 2.80 6.31
N GLN A 38 1.16 3.70 5.73
CA GLN A 38 0.68 4.94 5.13
C GLN A 38 -0.17 4.70 3.87
N ASP A 39 0.22 3.75 3.03
CA ASP A 39 -0.50 3.34 1.81
C ASP A 39 -1.89 2.77 2.14
N LEU A 40 -1.96 1.97 3.22
CA LEU A 40 -3.22 1.43 3.74
C LEU A 40 -4.14 2.52 4.32
N LEU A 41 -3.57 3.53 4.98
CA LEU A 41 -4.33 4.66 5.52
C LEU A 41 -4.90 5.54 4.41
N ASP A 42 -4.12 5.78 3.35
CA ASP A 42 -4.56 6.57 2.19
C ASP A 42 -5.70 5.86 1.43
N GLU A 43 -5.63 4.52 1.25
CA GLU A 43 -6.74 3.73 0.69
C GLU A 43 -8.02 3.85 1.53
N THR A 44 -7.92 3.93 2.86
CA THR A 44 -9.11 4.09 3.73
C THR A 44 -9.67 5.52 3.76
N LEU A 45 -8.85 6.54 3.49
CA LEU A 45 -9.27 7.93 3.45
C LEU A 45 -9.85 8.34 2.08
N GLY A 46 -9.48 7.63 1.00
CA GLY A 46 -10.00 7.85 -0.34
C GLY A 46 -11.45 7.41 -0.56
N GLU A 47 -11.98 6.51 0.28
CA GLU A 47 -13.36 6.03 0.23
C GLU A 47 -14.28 6.74 1.24
N THR A 48 -13.88 7.91 1.76
CA THR A 48 -14.77 8.83 2.49
C THR A 48 -14.96 10.13 1.70
N SER A 49 -15.48 10.02 0.49
CA SER A 49 -16.17 11.17 -0.10
C SER A 49 -17.48 11.36 0.66
N VAL A 50 -17.66 12.54 1.28
CA VAL A 50 -18.92 13.19 1.69
C VAL A 50 -19.87 12.38 2.59
N MET A 51 -20.00 12.80 3.85
CA MET A 51 -21.23 13.40 4.44
C MET A 51 -20.93 13.95 5.85
N ASP A 52 -21.40 15.17 6.12
CA ASP A 52 -21.46 15.92 7.39
C ASP A 52 -20.12 16.34 8.05
N GLU A 53 -19.80 17.63 8.18
CA GLU A 53 -20.50 18.51 9.13
C GLU A 53 -20.51 19.99 8.69
N GLU A 54 -21.41 20.36 7.76
CA GLU A 54 -21.92 21.72 7.63
C GLU A 54 -22.88 22.02 8.82
N ARG A 55 -22.36 22.20 10.03
CA ARG A 55 -23.13 22.71 11.18
C ARG A 55 -22.15 23.32 12.19
N LYS A 56 -21.91 24.62 12.25
CA LYS A 56 -22.89 25.59 12.74
C LYS A 56 -22.28 27.01 12.70
N ARG A 57 -22.48 27.72 11.59
CA ARG A 57 -22.64 29.19 11.61
C ARG A 57 -24.01 29.50 12.24
N ARG A 58 -24.15 29.43 13.57
CA ARG A 58 -25.26 30.04 14.34
C ARG A 58 -25.08 29.81 15.84
N ASN A 59 -24.86 30.90 16.57
CA ASN A 59 -24.96 31.07 18.03
C ASN A 59 -23.87 30.44 18.89
N VAL A 60 -22.83 31.23 19.17
CA VAL A 60 -22.65 31.84 20.49
C VAL A 60 -22.14 33.26 20.32
#